data_AF-A0A397VE80-F1
#
_entry.id   AF-A0A397VE80-F1
#
_cell.length_a   1.000
_cell.length_b   1.000
_cell.length_c   1.000
_cell.angle_alpha   90.00
_cell.angle_beta   90.00
_cell.angle_gamma   90.00
#
_symmetry.space_group_name_H-M   'P 1'
#
loop_
_entity.id
_entity.type
_entity.pdbx_description
1 polymer ?
#
loop_
_entity_poly.entity_id
_entity_poly.type
_entity_poly.pdbx_seq_one_letter_code
_entity_poly.pdbx_strand_id
1 'polypeptide(L)'
;MLFYFEVDIINEGKNKEIEIGFCENRANLSGFPGWYDGSWGYHGDDGNFYCCSGSGNPYGPLFSTGDTIGCYLNFKNNNVFYTKNGINLGSY
;
A
#
# COMPACT_ATOMS: atom_id res chain seq x y z
N MET A 1 -16.70 -9.53 3.46
CA MET A 1 -15.77 -10.31 2.61
C MET A 1 -14.36 -9.96 3.07
N LEU A 2 -13.43 -10.90 3.03
CA LEU A 2 -12.02 -10.65 3.31
C LEU A 2 -11.25 -10.88 2.01
N PHE A 3 -10.34 -10.00 1.68
CA PHE A 3 -9.42 -10.17 0.56
C PHE A 3 -8.00 -9.89 1.02
N TYR A 4 -7.07 -10.71 0.55
CA TYR A 4 -5.67 -10.62 0.91
C TYR A 4 -4.82 -11.00 -0.31
N PHE A 5 -3.77 -10.23 -0.54
CA PHE A 5 -2.75 -10.53 -1.55
C PHE A 5 -1.38 -10.12 -1.02
N GLU A 6 -0.34 -10.75 -1.56
CA GLU A 6 1.06 -10.41 -1.30
C GLU A 6 1.76 -10.00 -2.59
N VAL A 7 2.76 -9.14 -2.45
CA VAL A 7 3.64 -8.68 -3.52
C VAL A 7 5.08 -8.88 -3.07
N ASP A 8 5.82 -9.71 -3.81
CA ASP A 8 7.26 -9.88 -3.62
C ASP A 8 8.02 -8.81 -4.38
N ILE A 9 8.86 -8.05 -3.67
CA ILE A 9 9.70 -7.02 -4.28
C ILE A 9 10.96 -7.67 -4.85
N ILE A 10 10.91 -8.05 -6.12
CA ILE A 10 12.05 -8.70 -6.79
C ILE A 10 13.17 -7.70 -7.08
N ASN A 11 12.83 -6.44 -7.38
CA ASN A 11 13.78 -5.38 -7.66
C ASN A 11 13.11 -4.01 -7.48
N GLU A 12 13.59 -3.20 -6.54
CA GLU A 12 13.05 -1.85 -6.23
C GLU A 12 13.40 -0.80 -7.30
N GLY A 13 14.26 -1.14 -8.27
CA GLY A 13 14.73 -0.20 -9.27
C GLY A 13 15.66 0.87 -8.69
N LYS A 14 16.01 1.85 -9.52
CA LYS A 14 16.96 2.91 -9.13
C LYS A 14 16.31 3.96 -8.21
N ASN A 15 15.03 4.21 -8.40
CA ASN A 15 14.30 5.27 -7.70
C ASN A 15 13.63 4.80 -6.41
N LYS A 16 13.46 3.48 -6.23
CA LYS A 16 12.77 2.88 -5.06
C LYS A 16 11.28 3.25 -4.94
N GLU A 17 10.68 3.64 -6.07
CA GLU A 17 9.27 4.01 -6.19
C GLU A 17 8.46 2.74 -6.50
N ILE A 18 8.11 2.00 -5.43
CA ILE A 18 7.13 0.92 -5.49
C ILE A 18 6.07 1.17 -4.44
N GLU A 19 4.82 1.21 -4.89
CA GLU A 19 3.66 1.49 -4.07
C GLU A 19 2.63 0.38 -4.26
N ILE A 20 2.09 -0.10 -3.14
CA ILE A 20 1.15 -1.24 -3.14
C ILE A 20 -0.16 -0.76 -2.56
N GLY A 21 -1.26 -1.10 -3.23
CA GLY A 21 -2.56 -0.64 -2.81
C GLY A 21 -3.71 -1.16 -3.65
N PHE A 22 -4.83 -0.44 -3.57
CA PHE A 22 -6.07 -0.78 -4.22
C PHE A 22 -6.85 0.50 -4.57
N CYS A 23 -7.79 0.38 -5.48
CA CYS A 23 -8.61 1.50 -5.90
C CYS A 23 -10.01 1.05 -6.34
N GLU A 24 -10.93 2.01 -6.35
CA GLU A 24 -12.22 1.87 -7.02
C GLU A 24 -12.03 1.86 -8.54
N ASN A 25 -12.97 1.24 -9.26
CA ASN A 25 -12.92 1.15 -10.73
C ASN A 25 -12.89 2.51 -11.46
N ARG A 26 -13.29 3.59 -10.79
CA ARG A 26 -13.35 4.95 -11.31
C ARG A 26 -12.14 5.80 -10.94
N ALA A 27 -11.21 5.26 -10.14
CA ALA A 27 -10.05 6.01 -9.69
C ALA A 27 -9.16 6.41 -10.87
N ASN A 28 -8.52 7.57 -10.77
CA ASN A 28 -7.54 8.00 -11.75
C ASN A 28 -6.28 7.13 -11.65
N LEU A 29 -5.84 6.56 -12.78
CA LEU A 29 -4.68 5.68 -12.88
C LEU A 29 -3.39 6.40 -13.33
N SER A 30 -3.39 7.73 -13.41
CA SER A 30 -2.23 8.52 -13.87
C SER A 30 -1.14 8.73 -12.81
N GLY A 31 -1.23 8.10 -11.64
CA GLY A 31 -0.35 8.31 -10.50
C GLY A 31 -0.36 7.11 -9.56
N PHE A 32 0.37 7.20 -8.46
CA PHE A 32 0.55 6.07 -7.55
C PHE A 32 -0.70 5.77 -6.70
N PRO A 33 -0.89 4.50 -6.28
CA PRO A 33 -1.94 4.12 -5.33
C PRO A 33 -2.00 5.06 -4.12
N GLY A 34 -3.19 5.56 -3.80
CA GLY A 34 -3.41 6.48 -2.68
C GLY A 34 -3.45 7.96 -3.02
N TRP A 35 -2.94 8.39 -4.17
CA TRP A 35 -2.83 9.80 -4.52
C TRP A 35 -4.15 10.47 -4.91
N TYR A 36 -5.06 9.72 -5.53
CA TYR A 36 -6.32 10.24 -6.06
C TYR A 36 -7.53 9.68 -5.32
N ASP A 37 -8.64 10.40 -5.41
CA ASP A 37 -9.91 9.98 -4.83
C ASP A 37 -10.29 8.55 -5.26
N GLY A 38 -10.77 7.76 -4.30
CA GLY A 38 -11.07 6.34 -4.47
C GLY A 38 -9.83 5.44 -4.57
N SER A 39 -8.67 5.85 -4.04
CA SER A 39 -7.45 5.03 -4.01
C SER A 39 -6.72 5.10 -2.67
N TRP A 40 -6.07 4.00 -2.30
CA TRP A 40 -5.28 3.83 -1.08
C TRP A 40 -3.98 3.10 -1.39
N GLY A 41 -2.89 3.47 -0.73
CA GLY A 41 -1.59 2.86 -0.98
C GLY A 41 -0.58 3.02 0.16
N TYR A 42 0.29 2.03 0.29
CA TYR A 42 1.47 2.03 1.15
C TYR A 42 2.72 2.14 0.27
N HIS A 43 3.52 3.16 0.51
CA HIS A 43 4.64 3.57 -0.34
C HIS A 43 5.98 3.10 0.24
N GLY A 44 6.83 2.52 -0.59
CA GLY A 44 8.07 1.87 -0.15
C GLY A 44 9.22 2.81 0.14
N ASP A 45 9.23 3.98 -0.49
CA ASP A 45 10.27 4.99 -0.42
C ASP A 45 10.20 5.83 0.87
N ASP A 46 9.00 6.08 1.39
CA ASP A 46 8.77 6.89 2.58
C ASP A 46 8.09 6.14 3.74
N GLY A 47 7.52 4.95 3.49
CA GLY A 47 6.83 4.14 4.49
C GLY A 47 5.45 4.70 4.88
N ASN A 48 4.95 5.69 4.15
CA ASN A 48 3.70 6.36 4.45
C ASN A 48 2.50 5.62 3.83
N PHE A 49 1.34 5.85 4.43
CA PHE A 49 0.05 5.50 3.85
C PHE A 49 -0.60 6.73 3.22
N TYR A 50 -1.04 6.56 1.99
CA TYR A 50 -1.73 7.56 1.17
C TYR A 50 -3.19 7.14 1.00
N CYS A 51 -4.11 8.07 1.26
CA CYS A 51 -5.55 7.83 1.28
C CYS A 51 -6.26 9.00 0.58
N CYS A 52 -6.66 8.79 -0.66
CA CYS A 52 -7.36 9.79 -1.47
C CYS A 52 -6.67 11.18 -1.51
N SER A 53 -5.34 11.21 -1.37
CA SER A 53 -4.57 12.44 -1.16
C SER A 53 -3.13 12.26 -1.61
N GLY A 54 -2.56 13.27 -2.28
CA GLY A 54 -1.13 13.34 -2.60
C GLY A 54 -0.22 13.61 -1.39
N SER A 55 -0.78 13.73 -0.19
CA SER A 55 -0.03 13.84 1.07
C SER A 55 -0.23 12.60 1.91
N GLY A 56 0.86 11.88 2.16
CA GLY A 56 0.89 10.66 2.97
C GLY A 56 1.02 10.94 4.46
N ASN A 57 0.69 9.92 5.26
CA ASN A 57 0.85 9.94 6.71
C ASN A 57 1.79 8.80 7.15
N PRO A 58 2.60 8.99 8.21
CA PRO A 58 3.45 7.94 8.76
C PRO A 58 2.63 6.68 9.07
N TYR A 59 3.11 5.53 8.60
CA TYR A 59 2.39 4.27 8.74
C TYR A 59 3.31 3.12 9.13
N GLY A 60 4.23 2.74 8.24
CA GLY A 60 5.06 1.56 8.38
C GLY A 60 6.55 1.84 8.15
N PRO A 61 7.40 0.82 8.28
CA PRO A 61 8.79 0.91 7.86
C PRO A 61 8.89 1.10 6.33
N LEU A 62 10.08 1.42 5.81
CA LEU A 62 10.35 1.32 4.38
C LEU A 62 10.31 -0.15 3.92
N PHE A 63 10.11 -0.41 2.63
CA PHE A 63 10.28 -1.74 2.04
C PHE A 63 11.06 -1.70 0.74
N SER A 64 11.75 -2.81 0.44
CA SER A 64 12.79 -2.85 -0.58
C SER A 64 12.91 -4.24 -1.20
N THR A 65 13.87 -4.41 -2.12
CA THR A 65 14.20 -5.69 -2.74
C THR A 65 14.38 -6.79 -1.71
N GLY A 66 13.66 -7.90 -1.89
CA GLY A 66 13.65 -9.05 -1.00
C GLY A 66 12.58 -9.03 0.10
N ASP A 67 11.83 -7.93 0.25
CA ASP A 67 10.66 -7.89 1.12
C ASP A 67 9.41 -8.44 0.40
N THR A 68 8.51 -9.05 1.18
CA THR A 68 7.14 -9.41 0.79
C THR A 68 6.16 -8.49 1.52
N ILE A 69 5.33 -7.78 0.77
CA ILE A 69 4.33 -6.87 1.31
C ILE A 69 2.94 -7.43 1.06
N GLY A 70 2.22 -7.71 2.14
CA GLY A 70 0.82 -8.13 2.09
C GLY A 70 -0.12 -6.96 2.26
N CYS A 71 -1.26 -6.99 1.59
CA CYS A 71 -2.35 -6.03 1.73
C CYS A 71 -3.63 -6.77 2.11
N TYR A 72 -4.19 -6.41 3.25
CA TYR A 72 -5.40 -7.00 3.79
C TYR A 72 -6.57 -6.02 3.71
N LEU A 73 -7.68 -6.48 3.13
CA LEU A 73 -8.91 -5.71 2.94
C LEU A 73 -10.07 -6.39 3.65
N ASN A 74 -10.61 -5.74 4.68
CA ASN A 74 -11.82 -6.18 5.36
C ASN A 74 -13.01 -5.28 5.04
N PHE A 75 -13.81 -5.74 4.08
CA PHE A 75 -15.01 -5.05 3.62
C PHE A 75 -16.17 -5.05 4.65
N LYS A 76 -16.07 -5.78 5.77
CA LYS A 76 -17.13 -5.77 6.80
C LYS A 76 -17.01 -4.58 7.74
N ASN A 77 -15.79 -4.18 8.09
CA ASN A 77 -15.51 -3.10 9.03
C ASN A 77 -14.70 -1.97 8.39
N ASN A 78 -14.56 -1.97 7.07
CA ASN A 78 -13.80 -1.00 6.28
C ASN A 78 -12.38 -0.79 6.81
N ASN A 79 -11.74 -1.89 7.17
CA ASN A 79 -10.40 -1.87 7.73
C ASN A 79 -9.38 -2.37 6.72
N VAL A 80 -8.24 -1.68 6.67
CA VAL A 80 -7.09 -2.05 5.87
C VAL A 80 -5.86 -2.05 6.75
N PHE A 81 -5.01 -3.05 6.54
CA PHE A 81 -3.64 -3.06 7.05
C PHE A 81 -2.73 -3.77 6.06
N TYR A 82 -1.43 -3.50 6.21
CA TYR A 82 -0.39 -4.19 5.47
C TYR A 82 0.41 -5.09 6.38
N THR A 83 1.08 -6.06 5.77
CA THR A 83 2.08 -6.90 6.40
C THR A 83 3.41 -6.72 5.72
N LYS A 84 4.51 -6.76 6.47
CA LYS A 84 5.86 -6.85 5.91
C LYS A 84 6.50 -8.15 6.37
N ASN A 85 6.88 -9.01 5.44
CA ASN A 85 7.48 -10.32 5.71
C ASN A 85 6.66 -11.13 6.74
N GLY A 86 5.33 -11.16 6.54
CA GLY A 86 4.37 -11.82 7.44
C GLY A 86 4.05 -11.09 8.76
N ILE A 87 4.68 -9.95 9.06
CA ILE A 87 4.43 -9.18 10.29
C ILE A 87 3.38 -8.10 10.02
N ASN A 88 2.29 -8.09 10.78
CA ASN A 88 1.24 -7.07 10.71
C ASN A 88 1.76 -5.70 11.19
N LEU A 89 1.56 -4.66 10.37
CA LEU A 89 2.03 -3.30 10.63
C LEU A 89 1.01 -2.43 11.38
N GLY A 90 -0.17 -2.96 11.67
CA GLY A 90 -1.30 -2.23 12.24
C GLY A 90 -2.19 -1.62 11.17
N SER A 91 -3.40 -1.26 11.58
CA SER A 91 -4.35 -0.56 10.72
C SER A 91 -4.05 0.92 10.67
N TYR A 92 -4.34 1.52 9.51
CA TYR A 92 -4.51 2.96 9.36
C TYR A 92 -5.94 3.37 9.70
#